data_AF-A0A7T5UUM6-F1
#
_entry.id   AF-A0A7T5UUM6-F1
#
_cell.length_a   1.000
_cell.length_b   1.000
_cell.length_c   1.000
_cell.angle_alpha   90.00
_cell.angle_beta   90.00
_cell.angle_gamma   90.00
#
_symmetry.space_group_name_H-M   'P 1'
#
loop_
_entity.id
_entity.type
_entity.pdbx_description
1 polymer ?
#
loop_
_entity_poly.entity_id
_entity_poly.type
_entity_poly.pdbx_seq_one_letter_code
_entity_poly.pdbx_strand_id
1 'polypeptide(L)'
;MKAWREKLGIRQVLLARTLKISPSVLSDYESGRRPSPGVQFVKKYVQALVRLDEAEGRVVAKLVSSEKDEAILAIGEFQTPVEASKILQAVQAKVLVGDEKSVRLYGYTVVDSIKTIYALSGYDFYRIFGATTERAIVFTKVGMGRSPLVAIRVSQLKPRVVVIHGPSDVDPLAVDLARREGIVLALSGSVSEEVMISSLRKVADSAQS
;
A
#
# COMPACT_ATOMS: atom_id res chain seq x y z
N MET A 1 -23.70 11.57 7.17
CA MET A 1 -23.26 11.06 8.49
C MET A 1 -23.77 9.65 8.76
N LYS A 2 -25.10 9.43 8.75
CA LYS A 2 -25.74 8.12 8.97
C LYS A 2 -25.06 6.92 8.32
N ALA A 3 -24.75 7.02 7.02
CA ALA A 3 -24.13 5.94 6.25
C ALA A 3 -22.78 5.45 6.83
N TRP A 4 -21.97 6.35 7.42
CA TRP A 4 -20.68 5.99 8.00
C TRP A 4 -20.86 5.19 9.29
N ARG A 5 -21.78 5.64 10.16
CA ARG A 5 -22.15 4.91 11.38
C ARG A 5 -22.73 3.53 11.08
N GLU A 6 -23.61 3.42 10.09
CA GLU A 6 -24.25 2.16 9.71
C GLU A 6 -23.25 1.17 9.10
N LYS A 7 -22.32 1.63 8.26
CA LYS A 7 -21.22 0.80 7.74
C LYS A 7 -20.34 0.20 8.84
N LEU A 8 -20.15 0.94 9.93
CA LEU A 8 -19.39 0.46 11.10
C LEU A 8 -20.25 -0.38 12.07
N GLY A 9 -21.56 -0.53 11.80
CA GLY A 9 -22.47 -1.26 12.69
C GLY A 9 -22.58 -0.64 14.09
N ILE A 10 -22.33 0.67 14.21
CA ILE A 10 -22.36 1.40 15.47
C ILE A 10 -23.80 1.83 15.79
N ARG A 11 -24.27 1.51 17.00
CA ARG A 11 -25.60 1.94 17.48
C ARG A 11 -25.64 3.44 17.68
N GLN A 12 -26.68 4.10 17.18
CA GLN A 12 -26.84 5.56 17.30
C GLN A 12 -26.82 6.05 18.76
N VAL A 13 -27.43 5.30 19.67
CA VAL A 13 -27.43 5.60 21.12
C VAL A 13 -26.02 5.59 21.70
N LEU A 14 -25.17 4.66 21.26
CA LEU A 14 -23.79 4.56 21.71
C LEU A 14 -22.96 5.74 21.22
N LEU A 15 -23.09 6.11 19.94
CA LEU A 15 -22.42 7.27 19.37
C LEU A 15 -22.85 8.59 20.02
N ALA A 16 -24.14 8.76 20.30
CA ALA A 16 -24.68 9.93 20.98
C ALA A 16 -24.07 10.10 22.39
N ARG A 17 -23.95 9.00 23.15
CA ARG A 17 -23.30 9.00 24.47
C ARG A 17 -21.84 9.43 24.38
N THR A 18 -21.07 8.88 23.42
CA THR A 18 -19.66 9.25 23.21
C THR A 18 -19.49 10.73 22.83
N LEU A 19 -20.42 11.25 22.04
CA LEU A 19 -20.46 12.67 21.65
C LEU A 19 -21.02 13.60 22.74
N LYS A 20 -21.51 13.06 23.86
CA LYS A 20 -22.18 13.79 24.94
C LYS A 20 -23.37 14.63 24.44
N ILE A 21 -24.14 14.08 23.52
CA ILE A 21 -25.38 14.68 22.98
C ILE A 21 -26.55 13.71 23.12
N SER A 22 -27.78 14.21 22.96
CA SER A 22 -28.95 13.32 22.95
C SER A 22 -29.03 12.52 21.63
N PRO A 23 -29.60 11.30 21.66
CA PRO A 23 -29.88 10.55 20.44
C PRO A 23 -30.75 11.31 19.44
N SER A 24 -31.67 12.16 19.92
CA SER A 24 -32.51 13.02 19.07
C SER A 24 -31.69 14.05 18.30
N VAL A 25 -30.73 14.72 18.96
CA VAL A 25 -29.83 15.70 18.31
C VAL A 25 -28.97 15.01 17.25
N LEU A 26 -28.46 13.81 17.56
CA LEU A 26 -27.71 13.02 16.58
C LEU A 26 -28.58 12.61 15.39
N SER A 27 -29.83 12.21 15.64
CA SER A 27 -30.80 11.85 14.59
C SER A 27 -31.10 13.03 13.67
N ASP A 28 -31.22 14.25 14.21
CA ASP A 28 -31.42 15.47 13.41
C ASP A 28 -30.25 15.74 12.44
N TYR A 29 -29.01 15.49 12.87
CA TYR A 29 -27.83 15.59 11.99
C TYR A 29 -27.76 14.45 10.97
N GLU A 30 -28.14 13.24 11.36
CA GLU A 30 -28.08 12.07 10.49
C GLU A 30 -29.19 12.04 9.43
N SER A 31 -30.35 12.61 9.74
CA SER A 31 -31.51 12.75 8.84
C SER A 31 -31.45 13.99 7.96
N GLY A 32 -30.48 14.88 8.17
CA GLY A 32 -30.36 16.14 7.43
C GLY A 32 -31.36 17.21 7.85
N ARG A 33 -32.12 17.02 8.94
CA ARG A 33 -33.02 18.05 9.50
C ARG A 33 -32.28 19.29 9.99
N ARG A 34 -31.01 19.15 10.39
CA ARG A 34 -30.10 20.27 10.62
C ARG A 34 -29.14 20.40 9.43
N PRO A 35 -29.31 21.40 8.56
CA PRO A 35 -28.41 21.59 7.44
C PRO A 35 -27.01 21.96 7.96
N SER A 36 -26.00 21.22 7.50
CA SER A 36 -24.57 21.51 7.70
C SER A 36 -24.09 21.57 9.17
N PRO A 37 -23.79 20.41 9.79
CA PRO A 37 -22.97 20.40 11.00
C PRO A 37 -21.67 21.17 10.78
N GLY A 38 -21.32 22.07 11.70
CA GLY A 38 -20.05 22.80 11.64
C GLY A 38 -18.84 21.85 11.62
N VAL A 39 -17.74 22.26 11.00
CA VAL A 39 -16.51 21.45 10.81
C VAL A 39 -16.02 20.81 12.11
N GLN A 40 -16.12 21.54 13.23
CA GLN A 40 -15.75 21.01 14.56
C GLN A 40 -16.61 19.81 15.00
N PHE A 41 -17.91 19.82 14.68
CA PHE A 41 -18.80 18.71 14.98
C PHE A 41 -18.48 17.50 14.09
N VAL A 42 -18.21 17.72 12.80
CA VAL A 42 -17.80 16.66 11.87
C VAL A 42 -16.53 15.98 12.37
N LYS A 43 -15.52 16.76 12.81
CA LYS A 43 -14.28 16.22 13.39
C LYS A 43 -14.56 15.36 14.63
N LYS A 44 -15.38 15.86 15.57
CA LYS A 44 -15.77 15.11 16.78
C LYS A 44 -16.53 13.83 16.43
N TYR A 45 -17.42 13.89 15.44
CA TYR A 45 -18.19 12.75 14.94
C TYR A 45 -17.29 11.64 14.40
N VAL A 46 -16.36 11.98 13.51
CA VAL A 46 -15.41 11.02 12.93
C VAL A 46 -14.51 10.44 14.03
N GLN A 47 -13.98 11.26 14.92
CA GLN A 47 -13.16 10.78 16.05
C GLN A 47 -13.93 9.84 16.99
N ALA A 48 -15.21 10.11 17.24
CA ALA A 48 -16.05 9.24 18.06
C ALA A 48 -16.38 7.91 17.38
N LEU A 49 -16.58 7.91 16.05
CA LEU A 49 -16.73 6.68 15.28
C LEU A 49 -15.48 5.81 15.37
N VAL A 50 -14.30 6.38 15.13
CA VAL A 50 -13.01 5.65 15.23
C VAL A 50 -12.82 5.05 16.62
N ARG A 51 -13.02 5.82 17.69
CA ARG A 51 -12.88 5.32 19.08
C ARG A 51 -13.83 4.19 19.42
N LEU A 52 -15.09 4.27 18.96
CA LEU A 52 -16.09 3.23 19.24
C LEU A 52 -15.82 1.94 18.47
N ASP A 53 -15.30 2.09 17.26
CA ASP A 53 -14.90 0.99 16.40
C ASP A 53 -13.63 0.27 16.90
N GLU A 54 -12.69 1.03 17.48
CA GLU A 54 -11.52 0.50 18.21
C GLU A 54 -11.94 -0.27 19.47
N ALA A 55 -12.87 0.27 20.27
CA ALA A 55 -13.29 -0.31 21.55
C ALA A 55 -14.10 -1.61 21.41
N GLU A 56 -14.87 -1.79 20.34
CA GLU A 56 -15.59 -3.04 20.07
C GLU A 56 -14.77 -4.09 19.30
N GLY A 57 -13.48 -3.81 19.03
CA GLY A 57 -12.55 -4.77 18.41
C GLY A 57 -12.85 -5.14 16.95
N ARG A 58 -13.87 -4.53 16.32
CA ARG A 58 -14.29 -4.88 14.95
C ARG A 58 -13.30 -4.37 13.89
N VAL A 59 -12.62 -3.26 14.17
CA VAL A 59 -11.53 -2.76 13.33
C VAL A 59 -10.15 -3.18 13.84
N VAL A 60 -9.99 -3.48 15.13
CA VAL A 60 -8.77 -4.17 15.61
C VAL A 60 -8.65 -5.54 14.95
N ALA A 61 -9.72 -6.31 14.74
CA ALA A 61 -9.63 -7.57 13.98
C ALA A 61 -9.34 -7.39 12.46
N LYS A 62 -9.58 -6.20 11.88
CA LYS A 62 -9.31 -5.88 10.46
C LYS A 62 -8.00 -5.13 10.22
N LEU A 63 -7.46 -4.47 11.25
CA LEU A 63 -6.16 -3.81 11.30
C LEU A 63 -5.07 -4.73 11.87
N VAL A 64 -5.44 -5.66 12.75
CA VAL A 64 -4.59 -6.73 13.29
C VAL A 64 -4.88 -8.02 12.52
N SER A 65 -4.81 -7.95 11.19
CA SER A 65 -4.57 -9.16 10.42
C SER A 65 -3.07 -9.27 10.27
N SER A 66 -2.44 -10.12 11.08
CA SER A 66 -1.03 -10.51 10.93
C SER A 66 -0.68 -10.83 9.48
N GLU A 67 -1.63 -11.40 8.72
CA GLU A 67 -1.48 -11.71 7.29
C GLU A 67 -1.29 -10.49 6.36
N LYS A 68 -1.87 -9.31 6.67
CA LYS A 68 -1.71 -8.10 5.83
C LYS A 68 -0.35 -7.45 6.02
N ASP A 69 0.18 -7.47 7.24
CA ASP A 69 1.53 -6.99 7.51
C ASP A 69 2.57 -8.00 7.02
N GLU A 70 2.24 -9.28 6.99
CA GLU A 70 3.08 -10.31 6.36
C GLU A 70 3.18 -10.21 4.82
N ALA A 71 2.26 -9.51 4.16
CA ALA A 71 2.33 -9.32 2.71
C ALA A 71 3.41 -8.30 2.29
N ILE A 72 3.67 -7.29 3.12
CA ILE A 72 4.71 -6.28 2.89
C ILE A 72 5.93 -6.64 3.75
N LEU A 73 6.91 -7.29 3.13
CA LEU A 73 8.11 -7.79 3.80
C LEU A 73 9.05 -6.67 4.23
N ALA A 74 9.13 -5.59 3.44
CA ALA A 74 9.88 -4.41 3.77
C ALA A 74 9.36 -3.19 3.02
N ILE A 75 9.47 -2.01 3.63
CA ILE A 75 9.18 -0.73 3.00
C ILE A 75 10.20 0.29 3.50
N GLY A 76 10.70 1.11 2.58
CA GLY A 76 11.66 2.16 2.89
C GLY A 76 11.41 3.40 2.04
N GLU A 77 11.51 4.57 2.67
CA GLU A 77 11.35 5.87 2.04
C GLU A 77 12.71 6.58 2.00
N PHE A 78 12.92 7.47 1.02
CA PHE A 78 14.17 8.22 0.83
C PHE A 78 13.91 9.72 0.92
N GLN A 79 14.75 10.45 1.66
CA GLN A 79 14.69 11.92 1.68
C GLN A 79 15.34 12.52 0.44
N THR A 80 16.43 11.92 -0.03
CA THR A 80 17.09 12.28 -1.29
C THR A 80 16.78 11.24 -2.37
N PRO A 81 16.55 11.66 -3.63
CA PRO A 81 16.22 10.72 -4.70
C PRO A 81 17.38 9.79 -5.04
N VAL A 82 17.12 8.49 -5.08
CA VAL A 82 18.09 7.45 -5.43
C VAL A 82 17.87 7.02 -6.88
N GLU A 83 18.95 6.87 -7.64
CA GLU A 83 18.86 6.33 -9.01
C GLU A 83 18.36 4.88 -9.00
N ALA A 84 17.45 4.53 -9.91
CA ALA A 84 16.92 3.16 -9.98
C ALA A 84 18.03 2.13 -10.20
N SER A 85 19.09 2.46 -10.95
CA SER A 85 20.28 1.63 -11.12
C SER A 85 20.90 1.15 -9.80
N LYS A 86 20.98 2.00 -8.77
CA LYS A 86 21.51 1.66 -7.45
C LYS A 86 20.62 0.65 -6.72
N ILE A 87 19.30 0.81 -6.83
CA ILE A 87 18.33 -0.12 -6.25
C ILE A 87 18.43 -1.48 -6.94
N LEU A 88 18.46 -1.50 -8.27
CA LEU A 88 18.60 -2.72 -9.06
C LEU A 88 19.92 -3.44 -8.77
N GLN A 89 21.01 -2.71 -8.58
CA GLN A 89 22.29 -3.27 -8.15
C GLN A 89 22.21 -3.90 -6.76
N ALA A 90 21.55 -3.24 -5.81
CA ALA A 90 21.39 -3.75 -4.44
C ALA A 90 20.61 -5.06 -4.38
N VAL A 91 19.68 -5.27 -5.31
CA VAL A 91 18.91 -6.51 -5.44
C VAL A 91 19.50 -7.46 -6.48
N GLN A 92 20.65 -7.15 -7.09
CA GLN A 92 21.29 -7.97 -8.14
C GLN A 92 20.35 -8.28 -9.32
N ALA A 93 19.56 -7.31 -9.73
CA ALA A 93 18.59 -7.46 -10.81
C ALA A 93 19.16 -7.06 -12.17
N LYS A 94 18.79 -7.83 -13.19
CA LYS A 94 19.03 -7.52 -14.61
C LYS A 94 17.80 -6.86 -15.20
N VAL A 95 17.99 -5.71 -15.86
CA VAL A 95 16.91 -5.01 -16.56
C VAL A 95 16.44 -5.82 -17.77
N LEU A 96 15.12 -5.99 -17.88
CA LEU A 96 14.45 -6.62 -19.02
C LEU A 96 13.90 -5.57 -20.00
N VAL A 97 13.37 -4.45 -19.48
CA VAL A 97 12.88 -3.32 -20.29
C VAL A 97 12.90 -2.03 -19.49
N GLY A 98 13.08 -0.90 -20.17
CA GLY A 98 13.14 0.44 -19.59
C GLY A 98 14.58 0.96 -19.46
N ASP A 99 14.72 2.21 -19.00
CA ASP A 99 16.01 2.86 -18.72
C ASP A 99 16.10 3.23 -17.24
N GLU A 100 16.85 2.42 -16.48
CA GLU A 100 17.05 2.58 -15.05
C GLU A 100 17.92 3.79 -14.66
N LYS A 101 18.67 4.38 -15.59
CA LYS A 101 19.55 5.53 -15.30
C LYS A 101 18.78 6.86 -15.33
N SER A 102 17.71 6.90 -16.13
CA SER A 102 16.82 8.07 -16.23
C SER A 102 15.85 8.21 -15.05
N VAL A 103 15.69 7.16 -14.23
CA VAL A 103 14.67 7.10 -13.18
C VAL A 103 15.27 7.41 -11.80
N ARG A 104 14.60 8.31 -11.09
CA ARG A 104 14.88 8.68 -9.70
C ARG A 104 13.74 8.19 -8.81
N LEU A 105 14.08 7.56 -7.70
CA LEU A 105 13.15 6.92 -6.78
C LEU A 105 13.24 7.57 -5.41
N TYR A 106 12.12 7.59 -4.72
CA TYR A 106 11.93 8.11 -3.37
C TYR A 106 11.58 7.00 -2.36
N GLY A 107 11.62 5.73 -2.79
CA GLY A 107 11.45 4.61 -1.88
C GLY A 107 11.50 3.27 -2.59
N TYR A 108 11.29 2.22 -1.78
CA TYR A 108 11.09 0.87 -2.24
C TYR A 108 10.05 0.14 -1.37
N THR A 109 9.44 -0.89 -1.95
CA THR A 109 8.60 -1.85 -1.23
C THR A 109 8.95 -3.26 -1.68
N VAL A 110 9.13 -4.20 -0.75
CA VAL A 110 9.30 -5.63 -1.00
C VAL A 110 8.03 -6.34 -0.54
N VAL A 111 7.42 -7.13 -1.41
CA VAL A 111 6.15 -7.80 -1.15
C VAL A 111 6.22 -9.28 -1.48
N ASP A 112 5.58 -10.10 -0.65
CA ASP A 112 5.28 -11.49 -0.96
C ASP A 112 4.09 -11.52 -1.93
N SER A 113 4.31 -11.95 -3.17
CA SER A 113 3.28 -11.86 -4.21
C SER A 113 2.07 -12.73 -3.92
N ILE A 114 2.28 -13.91 -3.35
CA ILE A 114 1.21 -14.85 -3.05
C ILE A 114 0.34 -14.26 -1.94
N LYS A 115 0.97 -13.83 -0.84
CA LYS A 115 0.24 -13.20 0.27
C LYS A 115 -0.44 -11.91 -0.14
N THR A 116 0.21 -11.09 -0.99
CA THR A 116 -0.35 -9.83 -1.49
C THR A 116 -1.69 -10.05 -2.20
N ILE A 117 -1.79 -11.05 -3.06
CA ILE A 117 -3.02 -11.35 -3.81
C ILE A 117 -4.17 -11.76 -2.89
N TYR A 118 -3.88 -12.53 -1.84
CA TYR A 118 -4.92 -13.00 -0.90
C TYR A 118 -5.29 -11.95 0.16
N ALA A 119 -4.31 -11.20 0.68
CA ALA A 119 -4.47 -10.35 1.85
C ALA A 119 -4.80 -8.89 1.50
N LEU A 120 -4.27 -8.36 0.38
CA LEU A 120 -4.43 -6.95 0.00
C LEU A 120 -5.48 -6.80 -1.10
N SER A 121 -6.62 -6.18 -0.79
CA SER A 121 -7.70 -5.93 -1.74
C SER A 121 -8.18 -4.48 -1.70
N GLY A 122 -8.67 -3.98 -2.83
CA GLY A 122 -9.17 -2.60 -2.95
C GLY A 122 -8.12 -1.58 -2.49
N TYR A 123 -8.46 -0.81 -1.45
CA TYR A 123 -7.57 0.22 -0.91
C TYR A 123 -6.32 -0.36 -0.21
N ASP A 124 -6.38 -1.59 0.32
CA ASP A 124 -5.23 -2.19 1.00
C ASP A 124 -4.08 -2.48 0.03
N PHE A 125 -4.39 -2.73 -1.25
CA PHE A 125 -3.36 -2.89 -2.28
C PHE A 125 -2.54 -1.62 -2.46
N TYR A 126 -3.10 -0.43 -2.22
CA TYR A 126 -2.35 0.82 -2.36
C TYR A 126 -1.25 1.00 -1.31
N ARG A 127 -1.26 0.20 -0.23
CA ARG A 127 -0.19 0.22 0.79
C ARG A 127 1.18 -0.09 0.20
N ILE A 128 1.25 -0.88 -0.89
CA ILE A 128 2.53 -1.20 -1.54
C ILE A 128 3.22 0.02 -2.17
N PHE A 129 2.48 1.13 -2.37
CA PHE A 129 3.01 2.39 -2.89
C PHE A 129 3.52 3.33 -1.80
N GLY A 130 3.46 2.95 -0.52
CA GLY A 130 3.93 3.76 0.61
C GLY A 130 3.56 5.25 0.50
N ALA A 131 4.56 6.13 0.69
CA ALA A 131 4.36 7.57 0.61
C ALA A 131 4.26 8.13 -0.82
N THR A 132 4.76 7.42 -1.84
CA THR A 132 4.85 7.92 -3.22
C THR A 132 4.97 6.80 -4.27
N THR A 133 4.36 7.00 -5.43
CA THR A 133 4.48 6.08 -6.58
C THR A 133 5.84 6.12 -7.26
N GLU A 134 6.66 7.15 -6.99
CA GLU A 134 8.04 7.25 -7.46
C GLU A 134 8.96 6.28 -6.70
N ARG A 135 8.73 4.97 -6.86
CA ARG A 135 9.41 3.91 -6.12
C ARG A 135 9.65 2.65 -6.94
N ALA A 136 10.50 1.77 -6.40
CA ALA A 136 10.61 0.39 -6.82
C ALA A 136 9.68 -0.52 -6.01
N ILE A 137 9.02 -1.47 -6.68
CA ILE A 137 8.29 -2.55 -6.01
C ILE A 137 8.93 -3.88 -6.40
N VAL A 138 9.39 -4.62 -5.41
CA VAL A 138 9.98 -5.95 -5.58
C VAL A 138 8.96 -7.00 -5.19
N PHE A 139 8.57 -7.82 -6.16
CA PHE A 139 7.66 -8.94 -5.98
C PHE A 139 8.47 -10.22 -5.79
N THR A 140 8.40 -10.82 -4.60
CA THR A 140 9.03 -12.10 -4.28
C THR A 140 8.02 -13.24 -4.41
N LYS A 141 8.53 -14.49 -4.39
CA LYS A 141 7.74 -15.73 -4.52
C LYS A 141 6.85 -15.72 -5.76
N VAL A 142 7.41 -15.23 -6.87
CA VAL A 142 6.72 -15.12 -8.14
C VAL A 142 6.93 -16.40 -8.97
N GLY A 143 5.87 -16.84 -9.66
CA GLY A 143 5.98 -17.79 -10.77
C GLY A 143 6.54 -17.10 -12.03
N MET A 144 5.81 -17.07 -13.15
CA MET A 144 6.32 -16.50 -14.41
C MET A 144 6.20 -14.96 -14.55
N GLY A 145 5.97 -14.20 -13.47
CA GLY A 145 5.95 -12.73 -13.52
C GLY A 145 4.67 -12.06 -14.06
N ARG A 146 3.72 -12.82 -14.65
CA ARG A 146 2.48 -12.24 -15.20
C ARG A 146 1.61 -11.55 -14.14
N SER A 147 1.38 -12.21 -13.00
CA SER A 147 0.42 -11.75 -12.00
C SER A 147 0.76 -10.35 -11.42
N PRO A 148 2.02 -10.06 -11.00
CA PRO A 148 2.41 -8.72 -10.58
C PRO A 148 2.11 -7.62 -11.61
N LEU A 149 2.45 -7.87 -12.89
CA LEU A 149 2.28 -6.85 -13.93
C LEU A 149 0.82 -6.67 -14.33
N VAL A 150 0.02 -7.74 -14.30
CA VAL A 150 -1.44 -7.63 -14.49
C VAL A 150 -2.06 -6.81 -13.36
N ALA A 151 -1.69 -7.05 -12.10
CA ALA A 151 -2.16 -6.27 -10.96
C ALA A 151 -1.80 -4.79 -11.07
N ILE A 152 -0.55 -4.49 -11.46
CA ILE A 152 -0.12 -3.11 -11.71
C ILE A 152 -0.88 -2.50 -12.88
N ARG A 153 -1.11 -3.23 -13.98
CA ARG A 153 -1.82 -2.73 -15.16
C ARG A 153 -3.25 -2.26 -14.83
N VAL A 154 -3.95 -2.96 -13.95
CA VAL A 154 -5.31 -2.62 -13.54
C VAL A 154 -5.38 -1.58 -12.42
N SER A 155 -4.29 -1.39 -11.67
CA SER A 155 -4.17 -0.34 -10.65
C SER A 155 -4.21 1.06 -11.29
N GLN A 156 -4.79 2.02 -10.57
CA GLN A 156 -4.74 3.45 -10.94
C GLN A 156 -3.36 4.07 -10.70
N LEU A 157 -2.61 3.53 -9.72
CA LEU A 157 -1.26 3.95 -9.39
C LEU A 157 -0.24 3.02 -10.05
N LYS A 158 0.87 3.59 -10.53
CA LYS A 158 1.94 2.88 -11.23
C LYS A 158 3.28 3.15 -10.55
N PRO A 159 4.06 2.12 -10.20
CA PRO A 159 5.41 2.34 -9.72
C PRO A 159 6.30 2.70 -10.90
N ARG A 160 7.46 3.29 -10.65
CA ARG A 160 8.46 3.56 -11.70
C ARG A 160 9.28 2.33 -12.06
N VAL A 161 9.49 1.45 -11.08
CA VAL A 161 10.30 0.24 -11.23
C VAL A 161 9.58 -0.95 -10.62
N VAL A 162 9.60 -2.07 -11.33
CA VAL A 162 9.15 -3.37 -10.84
C VAL A 162 10.30 -4.36 -10.94
N VAL A 163 10.54 -5.08 -9.86
CA VAL A 163 11.52 -6.17 -9.83
C VAL A 163 10.77 -7.47 -9.58
N ILE A 164 10.98 -8.47 -10.44
CA ILE A 164 10.49 -9.83 -10.26
C ILE A 164 11.62 -10.65 -9.64
N HIS A 165 11.38 -11.22 -8.46
CA HIS A 165 12.34 -12.02 -7.75
C HIS A 165 11.87 -13.49 -7.64
N GLY A 166 12.80 -14.41 -7.91
CA GLY A 166 12.56 -15.85 -7.79
C GLY A 166 12.71 -16.66 -9.08
N PRO A 167 11.97 -16.35 -10.17
CA PRO A 167 12.00 -17.18 -11.36
C PRO A 167 13.28 -16.96 -12.17
N SER A 168 13.66 -17.98 -12.96
CA SER A 168 14.80 -17.91 -13.88
C SER A 168 14.51 -17.07 -15.12
N ASP A 169 13.24 -16.93 -15.49
CA ASP A 169 12.80 -16.14 -16.63
C ASP A 169 11.41 -15.54 -16.38
N VAL A 170 11.06 -14.50 -17.15
CA VAL A 170 9.80 -13.78 -17.05
C VAL A 170 9.01 -13.93 -18.34
N ASP A 171 7.70 -14.12 -18.21
CA ASP A 171 6.84 -14.26 -19.37
C ASP A 171 6.88 -13.02 -20.28
N PRO A 172 6.94 -13.20 -21.63
CA PRO A 172 6.98 -12.08 -22.56
C PRO A 172 5.84 -11.07 -22.39
N LEU A 173 4.64 -11.52 -21.96
CA LEU A 173 3.52 -10.64 -21.70
C LEU A 173 3.83 -9.63 -20.58
N ALA A 174 4.56 -10.03 -19.54
CA ALA A 174 4.92 -9.13 -18.45
C ALA A 174 5.89 -8.03 -18.94
N VAL A 175 6.83 -8.38 -19.81
CA VAL A 175 7.76 -7.42 -20.45
C VAL A 175 6.98 -6.43 -21.33
N ASP A 176 6.04 -6.92 -22.13
CA ASP A 176 5.21 -6.06 -22.99
C ASP A 176 4.28 -5.14 -22.20
N LEU A 177 3.70 -5.63 -21.10
CA LEU A 177 2.91 -4.82 -20.18
C LEU A 177 3.76 -3.71 -19.55
N ALA A 178 4.94 -4.04 -19.03
CA ALA A 178 5.84 -3.06 -18.44
C ALA A 178 6.24 -1.98 -19.45
N ARG A 179 6.57 -2.37 -20.70
CA ARG A 179 6.88 -1.43 -21.78
C ARG A 179 5.74 -0.46 -22.05
N ARG A 180 4.49 -0.97 -22.14
CA ARG A 180 3.30 -0.15 -22.42
C ARG A 180 2.98 0.83 -21.29
N GLU A 181 3.22 0.43 -20.05
CA GLU A 181 2.98 1.26 -18.87
C GLU A 181 4.15 2.22 -18.56
N GLY A 182 5.26 2.15 -19.33
CA GLY A 182 6.44 2.99 -19.09
C GLY A 182 7.18 2.64 -17.80
N ILE A 183 7.13 1.38 -17.38
CA ILE A 183 7.71 0.87 -16.14
C ILE A 183 9.05 0.19 -16.46
N VAL A 184 10.09 0.49 -15.69
CA VAL A 184 11.33 -0.30 -15.74
C VAL A 184 11.08 -1.64 -15.08
N LEU A 185 11.24 -2.73 -15.84
CA LEU A 185 11.09 -4.08 -15.34
C LEU A 185 12.45 -4.75 -15.27
N ALA A 186 12.76 -5.33 -14.12
CA ALA A 186 13.99 -6.09 -13.92
C ALA A 186 13.71 -7.47 -13.29
N LEU A 187 14.60 -8.41 -13.53
CA LEU A 187 14.58 -9.75 -12.95
C LEU A 187 15.73 -9.89 -11.97
N SER A 188 15.41 -10.19 -10.72
CA SER A 188 16.35 -10.51 -9.67
C SER A 188 16.47 -12.03 -9.53
N GLY A 189 17.71 -12.52 -9.59
CA GLY A 189 18.02 -13.94 -9.41
C GLY A 189 17.85 -14.44 -7.97
N SER A 190 18.47 -15.58 -7.69
CA SER A 190 18.34 -16.38 -6.45
C SER A 190 18.99 -15.79 -5.18
N VAL A 191 19.15 -14.46 -5.09
CA VAL A 191 19.50 -13.82 -3.81
C VAL A 191 18.42 -14.11 -2.78
N SER A 192 18.79 -14.34 -1.51
CA SER A 192 17.77 -14.58 -0.48
C SER A 192 17.00 -13.30 -0.17
N GLU A 193 15.74 -13.44 0.27
CA GLU A 193 14.90 -12.29 0.63
C GLU A 193 15.56 -11.45 1.73
N GLU A 194 16.21 -12.09 2.71
CA GLU A 194 16.89 -11.41 3.82
C GLU A 194 18.08 -10.57 3.34
N VAL A 195 18.91 -11.12 2.45
CA VAL A 195 20.07 -10.42 1.89
C VAL A 195 19.61 -9.25 1.01
N MET A 196 18.55 -9.45 0.22
CA MET A 196 17.96 -8.39 -0.58
C MET A 196 17.42 -7.25 0.29
N ILE A 197 16.60 -7.57 1.30
CA ILE A 197 15.99 -6.58 2.20
C ILE A 197 17.08 -5.81 2.95
N SER A 198 18.10 -6.49 3.46
CA SER A 198 19.21 -5.83 4.16
C SER A 198 20.01 -4.90 3.25
N SER A 199 20.19 -5.25 1.97
CA SER A 199 20.87 -4.41 0.99
C SER A 199 20.06 -3.16 0.64
N LEU A 200 18.74 -3.30 0.49
CA LEU A 200 17.83 -2.18 0.26
C LEU A 200 17.78 -1.22 1.45
N ARG A 201 17.79 -1.74 2.69
CA ARG A 201 17.86 -0.91 3.91
C ARG A 201 19.13 -0.06 3.95
N LYS A 202 20.28 -0.62 3.60
CA LYS A 202 21.54 0.16 3.51
C LYS A 202 21.45 1.30 2.49
N VAL A 203 20.78 1.07 1.35
CA VAL A 203 20.53 2.13 0.38
C VAL A 203 19.63 3.21 1.00
N ALA A 204 18.57 2.82 1.72
CA ALA A 204 17.71 3.77 2.42
C ALA A 204 18.47 4.63 3.42
N ASP A 205 19.28 4.01 4.29
CA ASP A 205 20.08 4.70 5.30
C ASP A 205 21.01 5.74 4.67
N SER A 206 21.63 5.38 3.52
CA SER A 206 22.49 6.31 2.77
C SER A 206 21.74 7.48 2.13
N ALA A 207 20.42 7.35 1.93
CA ALA A 207 19.56 8.38 1.33
C ALA A 207 18.81 9.24 2.37
N GLN A 208 19.04 8.97 3.67
CA GLN A 208 18.59 9.80 4.80
C GLN A 208 19.62 10.84 5.23
N SER A 209 20.88 10.66 4.80
CA SER A 209 22.02 11.58 5.08
C SER A 209 22.14 12.64 4.00
#